data_AF-A0A7V1KMY0-F1
#
_entry.id   AF-A0A7V1KMY0-F1
#
_cell.length_a   1.000
_cell.length_b   1.000
_cell.length_c   1.000
_cell.angle_alpha   90.00
_cell.angle_beta   90.00
_cell.angle_gamma   90.00
#
_symmetry.space_group_name_H-M   'P 1'
#
loop_
_entity.id
_entity.type
_entity.pdbx_description
1 polymer ?
#
loop_
_entity_poly.entity_id
_entity_poly.type
_entity_poly.pdbx_seq_one_letter_code
_entity_poly.pdbx_strand_id
1 'polypeptide(L)' 'MRARLGVSYFGVRNPEHVVRDLDRMAAAGCNVVLHTFSENDLRFYPETMREIVALSQERGF' A
#
# COMPACT_ATOMS: atom_id res chain seq x y z
N MET A 1 23.27 3.12 -1.63
CA MET A 1 21.82 3.26 -1.36
C MET A 1 21.07 3.02 -2.66
N ARG A 2 19.99 2.22 -2.67
CA ARG A 2 19.11 2.08 -3.85
C ARG A 2 18.29 3.36 -3.99
N ALA A 3 18.11 3.87 -5.22
CA ALA A 3 17.23 5.02 -5.47
C ALA A 3 15.79 4.67 -5.05
N ARG A 4 15.08 5.63 -4.44
CA ARG A 4 13.68 5.47 -4.05
C ARG A 4 12.79 5.85 -5.23
N LEU A 5 12.05 4.87 -5.76
CA LEU A 5 10.96 5.10 -6.70
C LEU A 5 9.65 4.87 -5.94
N GLY A 6 9.03 5.98 -5.54
CA GLY A 6 7.84 5.98 -4.70
C GLY A 6 6.53 6.12 -5.48
N VAL A 7 5.47 5.56 -4.92
CA VAL A 7 4.09 5.67 -5.45
C VAL A 7 3.13 6.05 -4.34
N SER A 8 2.18 6.93 -4.65
CA SER A 8 1.11 7.28 -3.72
C SER A 8 -0.14 6.47 -4.07
N TYR A 9 -0.70 5.77 -3.08
CA TYR A 9 -1.78 4.80 -3.26
C TYR A 9 -3.02 5.22 -2.46
N PHE A 10 -4.17 5.31 -3.14
CA PHE A 10 -5.38 5.96 -2.63
C PHE A 10 -6.63 5.11 -2.82
N GLY A 11 -7.56 5.23 -1.87
CA GLY A 11 -8.97 4.86 -2.05
C GLY A 11 -9.31 3.36 -2.04
N VAL A 12 -8.36 2.46 -2.33
CA VAL A 12 -8.61 1.01 -2.29
C VAL A 12 -8.45 0.49 -0.86
N ARG A 13 -9.51 -0.14 -0.34
CA ARG A 13 -9.55 -0.79 0.99
C ARG A 13 -9.90 -2.28 0.92
N ASN A 14 -9.89 -2.86 -0.27
CA ASN A 14 -10.02 -4.31 -0.45
C ASN A 14 -8.61 -4.93 -0.56
N PRO A 15 -8.15 -5.73 0.42
CA PRO A 15 -6.81 -6.32 0.42
C PRO A 15 -6.47 -7.11 -0.85
N GLU A 16 -7.43 -7.81 -1.46
CA GLU A 16 -7.19 -8.59 -2.69
C GLU A 16 -6.78 -7.69 -3.87
N HIS A 17 -7.43 -6.53 -4.01
CA HIS A 17 -7.08 -5.54 -5.02
C HIS A 17 -5.74 -4.87 -4.68
N VAL A 18 -5.52 -4.55 -3.40
CA VAL A 18 -4.26 -3.95 -2.94
C VAL A 18 -3.07 -4.86 -3.26
N VAL A 19 -3.17 -6.16 -2.98
CA VAL A 19 -2.12 -7.14 -3.30
C VAL A 19 -1.76 -7.09 -4.79
N ARG A 20 -2.77 -7.16 -5.66
CA ARG A 20 -2.56 -7.14 -7.11
C ARG A 20 -1.88 -5.86 -7.58
N ASP A 21 -2.25 -4.72 -6.99
CA ASP A 21 -1.65 -3.44 -7.34
C ASP A 21 -0.23 -3.30 -6.81
N LEU A 22 0.04 -3.72 -5.57
CA LEU A 22 1.39 -3.75 -4.99
C LEU A 22 2.32 -4.63 -5.83
N ASP A 23 1.89 -5.82 -6.25
CA ASP A 23 2.68 -6.71 -7.11
C ASP A 23 3.05 -6.05 -8.44
N ARG A 24 2.11 -5.31 -9.05
CA ARG A 24 2.35 -4.54 -10.28
C ARG A 24 3.32 -3.38 -10.07
N MET A 25 3.18 -2.66 -8.96
CA MET A 25 4.07 -1.54 -8.62
C MET A 25 5.50 -2.03 -8.34
N ALA A 26 5.64 -3.18 -7.67
CA ALA A 26 6.93 -3.81 -7.41
C ALA A 26 7.58 -4.29 -8.71
N ALA A 27 6.81 -4.91 -9.61
CA ALA A 27 7.27 -5.30 -10.95
C ALA A 27 7.70 -4.09 -11.80
N ALA A 28 7.08 -2.92 -11.60
CA ALA A 28 7.48 -1.65 -12.22
C ALA A 28 8.72 -1.01 -11.56
N GLY A 29 9.29 -1.64 -10.53
CA GLY A 29 10.52 -1.19 -9.86
C GLY A 29 10.30 -0.23 -8.69
N CYS A 30 9.05 0.02 -8.29
CA CYS A 30 8.72 0.85 -7.13
C CYS A 30 9.15 0.15 -5.84
N ASN A 31 9.61 0.93 -4.86
CA ASN A 31 10.15 0.41 -3.60
C ASN A 31 9.80 1.28 -2.38
N VAL A 32 8.84 2.19 -2.54
CA VAL A 32 8.23 2.97 -1.47
C VAL A 32 6.76 3.16 -1.81
N VAL A 33 5.85 2.88 -0.89
CA VAL A 33 4.42 3.19 -1.05
C VAL A 33 3.97 4.19 0.02
N LEU A 34 3.23 5.21 -0.40
CA LEU A 34 2.57 6.16 0.48
C LEU A 34 1.07 5.90 0.45
N HIS A 35 0.56 5.24 1.49
CA HIS A 35 -0.88 5.03 1.67
C HIS A 35 -1.55 6.28 2.22
N THR A 36 -2.67 6.66 1.62
CA THR A 36 -3.55 7.64 2.29
C THR A 36 -4.38 7.01 3.37
N PHE A 37 -4.47 7.72 4.49
CA PHE A 37 -5.24 7.32 5.66
C PHE A 37 -6.15 8.50 6.05
N SER A 38 -7.42 8.40 5.68
CA SER A 38 -8.44 9.42 5.94
C SER A 38 -9.14 9.19 7.29
N GLU A 39 -9.93 10.18 7.74
CA GLU A 39 -10.78 10.03 8.93
C GLU A 39 -11.81 8.90 8.76
N ASN A 40 -12.27 8.65 7.54
CA ASN A 40 -13.15 7.52 7.22
C ASN A 40 -12.42 6.18 7.42
N ASP A 41 -11.15 6.11 7.01
CA ASP A 41 -10.33 4.91 7.21
C ASP A 41 -10.06 4.66 8.69
N LEU A 42 -9.76 5.73 9.45
CA LEU A 42 -9.60 5.64 10.90
C LEU A 42 -10.87 5.12 11.58
N ARG A 43 -12.05 5.59 11.13
CA ARG A 43 -13.33 5.24 11.74
C ARG A 43 -13.82 3.85 11.40
N PHE A 44 -13.62 3.40 10.15
CA PHE A 44 -14.27 2.18 9.65
C PHE A 44 -13.31 1.10 9.19
N TYR A 45 -12.06 1.43 8.85
CA TYR A 45 -11.08 0.51 8.26
C TYR A 45 -9.70 0.50 8.95
N PRO A 46 -9.56 0.71 10.28
CA PRO A 46 -8.23 0.78 10.90
C PRO A 46 -7.49 -0.57 10.81
N GLU A 47 -8.21 -1.67 10.99
CA GLU A 47 -7.69 -3.04 10.89
C GLU A 47 -7.27 -3.38 9.46
N THR A 48 -8.12 -3.02 8.50
CA THR A 48 -7.85 -3.24 7.07
C THR A 48 -6.66 -2.41 6.61
N MET A 49 -6.52 -1.17 7.06
CA MET A 49 -5.34 -0.35 6.76
C MET A 49 -4.07 -0.93 7.38
N ARG A 50 -4.16 -1.51 8.59
CA ARG A 50 -3.02 -2.24 9.18
C ARG A 50 -2.62 -3.45 8.33
N GLU A 51 -3.59 -4.23 7.87
CA GLU A 51 -3.35 -5.36 6.97
C GLU A 51 -2.69 -4.89 5.65
N ILE A 52 -3.20 -3.83 5.04
CA ILE A 52 -2.64 -3.23 3.82
C ILE A 52 -1.18 -2.79 4.02
N VAL A 53 -0.84 -2.21 5.17
CA VAL A 53 0.54 -1.84 5.51
C VAL A 53 1.41 -3.07 5.63
N ALA A 54 0.95 -4.13 6.31
CA ALA A 54 1.69 -5.39 6.42
C ALA A 54 1.95 -6.03 5.04
N LEU A 55 0.92 -6.11 4.20
CA LEU A 55 1.02 -6.60 2.81
C LEU A 55 2.01 -5.79 1.96
N SER A 56 2.13 -4.49 2.24
CA SER A 56 3.12 -3.62 1.56
C SER A 56 4.55 -3.95 1.99
N GLN A 57 4.77 -4.13 3.30
CA GLN A 57 6.08 -4.49 3.86
C GLN A 57 6.55 -5.87 3.39
N GLU A 58 5.66 -6.85 3.31
CA GLU A 58 5.95 -8.19 2.78
C GLU A 58 6.47 -8.15 1.33
N ARG A 59 6.09 -7.13 0.56
CA ARG A 59 6.48 -6.94 -0.85
C ARG A 59 7.71 -6.02 -1.01
N GLY A 60 8.29 -5.56 0.10
CA GLY A 60 9.51 -4.74 0.10
C GLY A 60 9.28 -3.28 -0.29
N PHE A 61 8.07 -2.75 -0.04
CA PHE A 61 7.78 -1.31 -0.08
C PHE A 61 8.10 -0.59 1.24
#